data_AF-N6Y1C9-F1
#
_entry.id   AF-N6Y1C9-F1
#
_cell.length_a   1.000
_cell.length_b   1.000
_cell.length_c   1.000
_cell.angle_alpha   90.00
_cell.angle_beta   90.00
_cell.angle_gamma   90.00
#
_symmetry.space_group_name_H-M   'P 1'
#
loop_
_entity.id
_entity.type
_entity.pdbx_description
1 polymer ?
#
loop_
_entity_poly.entity_id
_entity_poly.type
_entity_poly.pdbx_seq_one_letter_code
_entity_poly.pdbx_strand_id
1 'polypeptide(L)'
;MNNNSMPLAIAVAIALASLGTAPPAAAVALGEVAALSAMGESFRAEIRLPDGKPADAECFRVAPLSGGEFPALRQGRIAVSGSGAEARLVVRDAARVNEPVLKLAIENVCEARLRREYTLLMPFAPGARLPAAAVAAAAPPPAAR
;
A
#
# COMPACT_ATOMS: atom_id res chain seq x y z
N MET A 1 -8.13 -35.91 60.85
CA MET A 1 -7.26 -35.76 59.67
C MET A 1 -8.14 -36.02 58.47
N ASN A 2 -8.72 -34.94 57.92
CA ASN A 2 -9.78 -35.03 56.93
C ASN A 2 -9.33 -34.16 55.75
N ASN A 3 -9.08 -34.83 54.64
CA ASN A 3 -8.30 -34.35 53.51
C ASN A 3 -9.18 -33.49 52.61
N ASN A 4 -9.06 -32.16 52.72
CA ASN A 4 -9.80 -31.20 51.88
C ASN A 4 -8.97 -30.67 50.68
N SER A 5 -7.93 -31.40 50.29
CA SER A 5 -6.98 -31.01 49.23
C SER A 5 -7.40 -31.44 47.81
N MET A 6 -8.49 -32.20 47.67
CA MET A 6 -8.91 -32.80 46.40
C MET A 6 -9.77 -31.91 45.45
N PRO A 7 -10.51 -30.87 45.89
CA PRO A 7 -11.29 -30.04 44.95
C PRO A 7 -10.45 -28.94 44.29
N LEU A 8 -9.33 -28.53 44.90
CA LEU A 8 -8.48 -27.46 44.37
C LEU A 8 -7.73 -27.89 43.10
N ALA A 9 -7.32 -29.16 43.03
CA ALA A 9 -6.60 -29.70 41.88
C ALA A 9 -7.46 -29.75 40.60
N ILE A 10 -8.78 -29.96 40.76
CA ILE A 10 -9.72 -30.05 39.63
C ILE A 10 -10.01 -28.66 39.05
N ALA A 11 -10.10 -27.62 39.89
CA ALA A 11 -10.33 -26.24 39.44
C ALA A 11 -9.13 -25.68 38.64
N VAL A 12 -7.89 -26.07 38.99
CA VAL A 12 -6.68 -25.63 38.28
C VAL A 12 -6.56 -26.28 36.89
N ALA A 13 -6.99 -27.53 36.73
CA ALA A 13 -6.94 -28.23 35.45
C ALA A 13 -7.88 -27.63 34.39
N ILE A 14 -9.04 -27.10 34.80
CA ILE A 14 -10.02 -26.47 33.89
C ILE A 14 -9.53 -25.09 33.42
N ALA A 15 -8.84 -24.32 34.28
CA ALA A 15 -8.27 -23.03 33.90
C ALA A 15 -7.17 -23.15 32.83
N LEU A 16 -6.33 -24.21 32.92
CA LEU A 16 -5.23 -24.46 31.97
C LEU A 16 -5.71 -24.91 30.58
N ALA A 17 -6.92 -25.46 30.45
CA ALA A 17 -7.48 -25.88 29.16
C ALA A 17 -8.09 -24.72 28.34
N SER A 18 -8.20 -23.52 28.93
CA SER A 18 -8.79 -22.34 28.30
C SER A 18 -7.76 -21.34 27.73
N LEU A 19 -6.47 -21.70 27.72
CA LEU A 19 -5.43 -21.01 26.96
C LEU A 19 -5.68 -21.26 25.46
N GLY A 20 -6.65 -20.52 24.94
CA GLY A 20 -7.16 -20.65 23.58
C GLY A 20 -6.04 -20.56 22.56
N THR A 21 -6.16 -21.42 21.55
CA THR A 21 -5.43 -21.30 20.30
C THR A 21 -5.82 -19.95 19.67
N ALA A 22 -5.03 -18.91 19.93
CA ALA A 22 -5.15 -17.70 19.15
C ALA A 22 -4.93 -18.09 17.68
N PRO A 23 -5.84 -17.73 16.75
CA PRO A 23 -5.56 -17.88 15.34
C PRO A 23 -4.21 -17.22 15.04
N PRO A 24 -3.37 -17.79 14.16
CA PRO A 24 -2.14 -17.14 13.77
C PRO A 24 -2.52 -15.75 13.24
N ALA A 25 -2.01 -14.71 13.90
CA ALA A 25 -2.11 -13.35 13.40
C ALA A 25 -1.25 -13.29 12.13
N ALA A 26 -1.83 -13.66 10.99
CA ALA A 26 -1.24 -13.44 9.70
C ALA A 26 -1.19 -11.91 9.52
N ALA A 27 -0.03 -11.32 9.80
CA ALA A 27 0.21 -9.92 9.51
C ALA A 27 0.15 -9.77 7.98
N VAL A 28 -0.97 -9.28 7.48
CA VAL A 28 -1.11 -8.96 6.06
C VAL A 28 -0.10 -7.85 5.76
N ALA A 29 1.01 -8.22 5.14
CA ALA A 29 2.08 -7.28 4.83
C ALA A 29 1.85 -6.70 3.43
N LEU A 30 1.66 -5.39 3.34
CA LEU A 30 1.73 -4.68 2.07
C LEU A 30 3.15 -4.79 1.54
N GLY A 31 3.31 -5.24 0.29
CA GLY A 31 4.60 -5.45 -0.37
C GLY A 31 5.02 -4.28 -1.27
N GLU A 32 5.89 -4.57 -2.23
CA GLU A 32 6.38 -3.61 -3.22
C GLU A 32 5.33 -3.31 -4.31
N VAL A 33 5.51 -2.17 -4.98
CA VAL A 33 4.72 -1.79 -6.15
C VAL A 33 5.10 -2.71 -7.31
N ALA A 34 4.11 -3.41 -7.85
CA ALA A 34 4.29 -4.39 -8.92
C ALA A 34 3.95 -3.83 -10.31
N ALA A 35 3.05 -2.84 -10.38
CA ALA A 35 2.71 -2.14 -11.63
C ALA A 35 2.13 -0.75 -11.34
N LEU A 36 2.33 0.16 -12.28
CA LEU A 36 1.80 1.53 -12.27
C LEU A 36 1.27 1.91 -13.66
N SER A 37 0.15 2.61 -13.70
CA SER A 37 -0.34 3.30 -14.91
C SER A 37 0.66 4.35 -15.39
N ALA A 38 0.69 4.59 -16.69
CA ALA A 38 1.51 5.66 -17.23
C ALA A 38 0.93 7.05 -16.95
N MET A 39 1.78 8.08 -17.01
CA MET A 39 1.31 9.46 -17.04
C MET A 39 0.42 9.71 -18.25
N GLY A 40 -0.64 10.49 -18.05
CA GLY A 40 -1.72 10.71 -19.00
C GLY A 40 -2.79 9.61 -18.98
N GLU A 41 -2.66 8.56 -18.18
CA GLU A 41 -3.70 7.53 -17.98
C GLU A 41 -4.45 7.74 -16.65
N SER A 42 -5.59 7.07 -16.49
CA SER A 42 -6.29 7.02 -15.19
C SER A 42 -5.43 6.28 -14.17
N PHE A 43 -5.37 6.77 -12.94
CA PHE A 43 -4.51 6.20 -11.91
C PHE A 43 -4.81 4.72 -11.66
N ARG A 44 -3.78 3.88 -11.76
CA ARG A 44 -3.80 2.50 -11.30
C ARG A 44 -2.45 2.10 -10.71
N ALA A 45 -2.46 1.60 -9.48
CA ALA A 45 -1.30 0.99 -8.85
C ALA A 45 -1.63 -0.44 -8.42
N GLU A 46 -0.70 -1.36 -8.65
CA GLU A 46 -0.73 -2.71 -8.09
C GLU A 46 0.38 -2.84 -7.06
N ILE A 47 0.02 -3.28 -5.86
CA ILE A 47 0.95 -3.51 -4.75
C ILE A 47 0.87 -4.99 -4.42
N ARG A 48 2.02 -5.66 -4.25
CA ARG A 48 2.03 -7.07 -3.83
C ARG A 48 1.35 -7.21 -2.47
N LEU A 49 0.49 -8.21 -2.34
CA LEU A 49 -0.22 -8.52 -1.11
C LEU A 49 -0.09 -10.03 -0.84
N PRO A 50 1.08 -10.50 -0.35
CA PRO A 50 1.29 -11.92 -0.07
C PRO A 50 0.18 -12.47 0.81
N ASP A 51 -0.34 -13.64 0.42
CA ASP A 51 -1.44 -14.34 1.10
C ASP A 51 -2.77 -13.57 1.14
N GLY A 52 -2.87 -12.48 0.36
CA GLY A 52 -4.09 -11.70 0.22
C GLY A 52 -5.22 -12.49 -0.45
N LYS A 53 -6.44 -12.24 -0.01
CA LYS A 53 -7.68 -12.76 -0.59
C LYS A 53 -8.59 -11.59 -1.02
N PRO A 54 -9.50 -11.82 -1.99
CA PRO A 54 -10.45 -10.80 -2.45
C PRO A 54 -11.21 -10.09 -1.32
N ALA A 55 -11.58 -10.84 -0.26
CA ALA A 55 -12.29 -10.31 0.90
C ALA A 55 -11.47 -9.29 1.72
N ASP A 56 -10.14 -9.29 1.63
CA ASP A 56 -9.30 -8.34 2.37
C ASP A 56 -9.41 -6.92 1.81
N ALA A 57 -9.96 -6.74 0.59
CA ALA A 57 -10.14 -5.42 -0.01
C ALA A 57 -10.94 -4.46 0.89
N GLU A 58 -11.93 -4.99 1.62
CA GLU A 58 -12.77 -4.25 2.57
C GLU A 58 -11.95 -3.67 3.75
N CYS A 59 -10.80 -4.28 4.03
CA CYS A 59 -9.93 -3.91 5.14
C CYS A 59 -8.89 -2.85 4.77
N PHE A 60 -8.73 -2.50 3.49
CA PHE A 60 -7.75 -1.52 3.06
C PHE A 60 -8.41 -0.20 2.64
N ARG A 61 -7.72 0.91 2.92
CA ARG A 61 -8.13 2.26 2.48
C ARG A 61 -6.93 3.08 2.03
N VAL A 62 -7.19 4.02 1.12
CA VAL A 62 -6.23 5.09 0.82
C VAL A 62 -6.28 6.09 1.97
N ALA A 63 -5.15 6.24 2.67
CA ALA A 63 -5.03 7.18 3.77
C ALA A 63 -4.63 8.56 3.24
N PRO A 64 -5.27 9.64 3.70
CA PRO A 64 -4.87 10.99 3.32
C PRO A 64 -3.46 11.30 3.86
N LEU A 65 -2.64 11.89 3.00
CA LEU A 65 -1.34 12.47 3.35
C LEU A 65 -1.47 13.99 3.37
N SER A 66 -0.94 14.59 4.44
CA SER A 66 -0.94 16.03 4.64
C SER A 66 0.50 16.54 4.65
N GLY A 67 0.76 17.60 3.90
CA GLY A 67 2.10 18.14 3.73
C GLY A 67 3.02 17.24 2.88
N GLY A 68 4.16 17.80 2.50
CA GLY A 68 5.16 17.14 1.65
C GLY A 68 5.43 17.90 0.36
N GLU A 69 6.57 17.58 -0.25
CA GLU A 69 7.05 18.19 -1.50
C GLU A 69 6.26 17.74 -2.73
N PHE A 70 5.73 16.52 -2.70
CA PHE A 70 5.04 15.90 -3.82
C PHE A 70 3.53 15.77 -3.60
N PRO A 71 2.72 15.84 -4.68
CA PRO A 71 1.29 15.62 -4.60
C PRO A 71 0.98 14.21 -4.08
N ALA A 72 -0.13 14.07 -3.36
CA ALA A 72 -0.57 12.81 -2.78
C ALA A 72 -1.94 12.38 -3.31
N LEU A 73 -2.09 11.08 -3.55
CA LEU A 73 -3.40 10.49 -3.85
C LEU A 73 -4.29 10.58 -2.61
N ARG A 74 -5.44 11.24 -2.75
CA ARG A 74 -6.36 11.50 -1.63
C ARG A 74 -7.41 10.41 -1.45
N GLN A 75 -7.70 9.66 -2.51
CA GLN A 75 -8.75 8.63 -2.55
C GLN A 75 -8.44 7.61 -3.63
N GLY A 76 -9.09 6.45 -3.56
CA GLY A 76 -9.00 5.43 -4.59
C GLY A 76 -9.88 4.24 -4.23
N ARG A 77 -10.41 3.58 -5.26
CA ARG A 77 -11.12 2.31 -5.10
C ARG A 77 -10.10 1.20 -4.97
N ILE A 78 -10.32 0.32 -3.98
CA ILE A 78 -9.45 -0.79 -3.69
C ILE A 78 -10.13 -2.10 -4.07
N ALA A 79 -9.37 -2.98 -4.69
CA ALA A 79 -9.73 -4.37 -4.91
C ALA A 79 -8.50 -5.24 -4.66
N VAL A 80 -8.70 -6.53 -4.38
CA VAL A 80 -7.61 -7.51 -4.40
C VAL A 80 -7.83 -8.43 -5.59
N SER A 81 -6.78 -8.62 -6.40
CA SER A 81 -6.76 -9.54 -7.53
C SER A 81 -5.74 -10.65 -7.31
N GLY A 82 -5.98 -11.83 -7.86
CA GLY A 82 -5.11 -12.99 -7.64
C GLY A 82 -5.34 -13.65 -6.28
N SER A 83 -4.44 -14.57 -5.91
CA SER A 83 -4.52 -15.36 -4.67
C SER A 83 -3.14 -15.85 -4.24
N GLY A 84 -2.94 -16.06 -2.94
CA GLY A 84 -1.69 -16.59 -2.39
C GLY A 84 -0.51 -15.67 -2.68
N ALA A 85 0.58 -16.21 -3.22
CA ALA A 85 1.80 -15.43 -3.52
C ALA A 85 1.62 -14.38 -4.64
N GLU A 86 0.65 -14.58 -5.55
CA GLU A 86 0.38 -13.68 -6.68
C GLU A 86 -0.72 -12.66 -6.39
N ALA A 87 -1.23 -12.63 -5.15
CA ALA A 87 -2.24 -11.67 -4.75
C ALA A 87 -1.69 -10.24 -4.78
N ARG A 88 -2.52 -9.32 -5.26
CA ARG A 88 -2.19 -7.91 -5.45
C ARG A 88 -3.33 -7.03 -4.99
N LEU A 89 -2.99 -6.03 -4.19
CA LEU A 89 -3.86 -4.91 -3.89
C LEU A 89 -3.84 -3.96 -5.09
N VAL A 90 -4.99 -3.75 -5.71
CA VAL A 90 -5.16 -2.86 -6.86
C VAL A 90 -5.89 -1.60 -6.43
N VAL A 91 -5.21 -0.47 -6.52
CA VAL A 91 -5.74 0.86 -6.22
C VAL A 91 -6.04 1.56 -7.54
N ARG A 92 -7.27 2.05 -7.71
CA ARG A 92 -7.70 2.77 -8.93
C ARG A 92 -8.36 4.09 -8.59
N ASP A 93 -8.07 5.11 -9.38
CA ASP A 93 -8.80 6.38 -9.35
C ASP A 93 -9.11 6.84 -10.78
N ALA A 94 -10.24 7.52 -10.95
CA ALA A 94 -10.66 7.98 -12.28
C ALA A 94 -9.87 9.20 -12.76
N ALA A 95 -9.20 9.92 -11.85
CA ALA A 95 -8.36 11.05 -12.21
C ALA A 95 -7.16 10.60 -13.05
N ARG A 96 -6.83 11.44 -14.03
CA ARG A 96 -5.65 11.26 -14.88
C ARG A 96 -4.41 11.67 -14.10
N VAL A 97 -3.35 10.87 -14.21
CA VAL A 97 -2.07 11.14 -13.55
C VAL A 97 -1.20 11.98 -14.47
N ASN A 98 -0.94 13.24 -14.12
CA ASN A 98 -0.05 14.10 -14.90
C ASN A 98 1.21 14.49 -14.14
N GLU A 99 1.40 13.93 -12.94
CA GLU A 99 2.51 14.22 -12.05
C GLU A 99 3.56 13.11 -12.14
N PRO A 100 4.85 13.43 -12.29
CA PRO A 100 5.92 12.43 -12.42
C PRO A 100 6.22 11.73 -11.09
N VAL A 101 5.88 12.37 -9.97
CA VAL A 101 6.04 11.81 -8.62
C VAL A 101 4.72 11.95 -7.88
N LEU A 102 4.21 10.85 -7.33
CA LEU A 102 2.97 10.84 -6.56
C LEU A 102 3.16 10.07 -5.25
N LYS A 103 2.71 10.62 -4.13
CA LYS A 103 2.65 9.88 -2.86
C LYS A 103 1.35 9.10 -2.74
N LEU A 104 1.42 7.89 -2.22
CA LEU A 104 0.28 7.04 -1.90
C LEU A 104 0.45 6.48 -0.49
N ALA A 105 -0.57 6.55 0.35
CA ALA A 105 -0.60 5.84 1.62
C ALA A 105 -1.74 4.85 1.64
N ILE A 106 -1.46 3.61 2.06
CA ILE A 106 -2.45 2.57 2.26
C ILE A 106 -2.47 2.20 3.74
N GLU A 107 -3.66 2.11 4.31
CA GLU A 107 -3.86 1.65 5.68
C GLU A 107 -4.76 0.42 5.75
N ASN A 108 -4.49 -0.48 6.70
CA ASN A 108 -5.40 -1.55 7.12
C ASN A 108 -6.26 -1.06 8.30
N VAL A 109 -7.58 -1.12 8.15
CA VAL A 109 -8.55 -0.62 9.14
C VAL A 109 -9.25 -1.72 9.94
N CYS A 110 -9.12 -2.99 9.56
CA CYS A 110 -9.78 -4.11 10.24
C CYS A 110 -9.03 -4.53 11.50
N GLU A 111 -7.72 -4.72 11.40
CA GLU A 111 -6.87 -5.23 12.47
C GLU A 111 -5.50 -4.56 12.39
N ALA A 112 -4.75 -4.52 13.50
CA ALA A 112 -3.40 -3.96 13.64
C ALA A 112 -3.05 -2.90 12.58
N ARG A 113 -3.30 -1.60 12.88
CA ARG A 113 -3.20 -0.46 11.93
C ARG A 113 -1.85 -0.40 11.20
N LEU A 114 -1.70 -1.21 10.14
CA LEU A 114 -0.59 -1.12 9.22
C LEU A 114 -0.85 0.09 8.34
N ARG A 115 0.10 1.02 8.31
CA ARG A 115 0.09 2.14 7.37
C ARG A 115 1.39 2.12 6.60
N ARG A 116 1.32 2.00 5.28
CA ARG A 116 2.49 2.04 4.40
C ARG A 116 2.37 3.20 3.42
N GLU A 117 3.40 4.04 3.38
CA GLU A 117 3.54 5.12 2.41
C GLU A 117 4.45 4.67 1.26
N TYR A 118 4.11 5.12 0.06
CA TYR A 118 4.81 4.88 -1.18
C TYR A 118 5.08 6.21 -1.86
N THR A 119 6.30 6.37 -2.38
CA THR A 119 6.64 7.42 -3.34
C THR A 119 6.71 6.77 -4.71
N LEU A 120 5.75 7.10 -5.57
CA LEU A 120 5.57 6.49 -6.88
C LEU A 120 6.24 7.36 -7.93
N LEU A 121 7.15 6.77 -8.70
CA LEU A 121 7.68 7.38 -9.92
C LEU A 121 6.80 6.92 -11.08
N MET A 122 6.03 7.85 -11.64
CA MET A 122 5.04 7.53 -12.66
C MET A 122 5.73 7.31 -14.00
N PRO A 123 5.57 6.14 -14.63
CA PRO A 123 6.20 5.88 -15.92
C PRO A 123 5.60 6.75 -17.01
N PHE A 124 6.39 7.07 -18.03
CA PHE A 124 5.86 7.66 -19.26
C PHE A 124 5.21 6.57 -20.12
N ALA A 125 4.20 6.93 -20.91
CA ALA A 125 3.62 6.01 -21.87
C ALA A 125 4.70 5.52 -22.85
N PRO A 126 4.66 4.23 -23.27
CA PRO A 126 5.59 3.72 -24.28
C PRO A 126 5.58 4.59 -25.53
N GLY A 127 6.73 5.10 -25.95
CA GLY A 127 6.87 5.98 -27.12
C GLY A 127 6.58 7.47 -26.86
N ALA A 128 6.31 7.88 -25.62
CA ALA A 128 6.30 9.29 -25.27
C ALA A 128 7.69 9.91 -25.50
N ARG A 129 7.75 10.96 -26.31
CA ARG A 129 8.97 11.75 -26.49
C ARG A 129 9.10 12.67 -25.29
N LEU A 130 10.18 12.54 -24.53
CA LEU A 130 10.57 13.58 -23.57
C LEU A 130 10.70 14.89 -24.35
N PRO A 131 10.15 16.02 -23.87
CA PRO A 131 10.40 17.30 -24.50
C PRO A 131 11.92 17.48 -24.57
N ALA A 132 12.44 17.76 -25.77
CA ALA A 132 13.85 18.06 -25.93
C ALA A 132 14.17 19.21 -24.97
N ALA A 133 15.06 18.96 -24.01
CA ALA A 133 15.52 20.02 -23.11
C ALA A 133 15.95 21.18 -24.00
N ALA A 134 15.29 22.33 -23.86
CA ALA A 134 15.65 23.51 -24.60
C ALA A 134 17.06 23.90 -24.16
N VAL A 135 18.06 23.48 -24.93
CA VAL A 135 19.41 23.99 -24.79
C VAL A 135 19.28 25.45 -25.16
N ALA A 136 19.30 26.33 -24.16
CA ALA A 136 19.32 27.76 -24.39
C ALA A 136 20.50 28.05 -25.32
N ALA A 137 20.21 28.40 -26.57
CA ALA A 137 21.24 28.80 -27.51
C ALA A 137 21.95 30.01 -26.91
N ALA A 138 23.21 29.82 -26.52
CA ALA A 138 24.05 30.90 -26.07
C ALA A 138 24.08 31.95 -27.19
N ALA A 139 23.57 33.15 -26.92
CA ALA A 139 23.63 34.27 -27.84
C ALA A 139 25.11 34.53 -28.21
N PRO A 140 25.43 34.80 -29.49
CA PRO A 140 26.79 35.15 -29.86
C PRO A 140 27.23 36.42 -29.11
N PRO A 141 28.49 36.52 -28.66
CA PRO A 141 28.98 37.72 -28.02
C PRO A 141 28.83 38.93 -28.98
N PRO A 142 28.49 40.12 -28.46
CA PRO A 142 28.31 41.30 -29.30
C PRO A 142 29.62 41.63 -30.02
N ALA A 143 29.53 41.85 -31.33
CA ALA A 143 30.66 42.30 -32.13
C ALA A 143 31.12 43.68 -31.63
N ALA A 144 32.38 43.77 -31.21
CA ALA A 144 33.02 45.03 -30.88
C ALA A 144 33.10 45.91 -32.14
N ARG A 145 32.74 47.18 -32.01
CA ARG A 145 32.93 48.24 -33.01
C ARG A 145 34.29 48.88 -32.87
#